data_AF-A0A355W8P4-F1
#
_entry.id   AF-A0A355W8P4-F1
#
_cell.length_a   1.000
_cell.length_b   1.000
_cell.length_c   1.000
_cell.angle_alpha   90.00
_cell.angle_beta   90.00
_cell.angle_gamma   90.00
#
_symmetry.space_group_name_H-M   'P 1'
#
loop_
_entity.id
_entity.type
_entity.pdbx_description
1 polymer ?
#
loop_
_entity_poly.entity_id
_entity_poly.type
_entity_poly.pdbx_seq_one_letter_code
_entity_poly.pdbx_strand_id
1 'polypeptide(L)'
;MKETHWNMKPNKAKAIMLANRQLAELVCDAVNLEGINFTLPEIQTLLDGITVGGHRLTDQQIVLNQADTWRTLFELIEKNQFEITLEQACALHLIAAKNEALKWGKFRSGGVTIAGTDYMPPQAKLLPELFEKMMDEASRISDIYDRAIHLFLIMARSQFFYDVNKRMGRFIMNGLLLSCGYPAINLP
;
A
#
# COMPACT_ATOMS: atom_id res chain seq x y z
N MET A 1 -16.21 13.65 4.10
CA MET A 1 -15.57 13.00 2.94
C MET A 1 -16.68 12.46 2.04
N LYS A 2 -16.75 12.94 0.80
CA LYS A 2 -17.64 12.39 -0.24
C LYS A 2 -16.90 12.47 -1.56
N GLU A 3 -17.15 11.52 -2.43
CA GLU A 3 -16.72 11.58 -3.82
C GLU A 3 -17.60 12.60 -4.58
N THR A 4 -16.98 13.48 -5.38
CA THR A 4 -17.65 14.68 -5.94
C THR A 4 -17.95 14.63 -7.44
N HIS A 5 -17.40 13.66 -8.17
CA HIS A 5 -17.46 13.53 -9.62
C HIS A 5 -18.51 12.51 -10.10
N TRP A 6 -18.52 11.29 -9.57
CA TRP A 6 -19.39 10.19 -10.02
C TRP A 6 -20.66 10.01 -9.16
N ASN A 7 -20.79 10.74 -8.06
CA ASN A 7 -21.87 10.59 -7.08
C ASN A 7 -22.03 9.15 -6.57
N MET A 8 -20.91 8.45 -6.38
CA MET A 8 -20.93 7.08 -5.90
C MET A 8 -21.47 6.99 -4.47
N LYS A 9 -22.44 6.09 -4.24
CA LYS A 9 -22.94 5.80 -2.90
C LYS A 9 -21.97 4.84 -2.20
N PRO A 10 -21.39 5.20 -1.04
CA PRO A 10 -20.43 4.33 -0.35
C PRO A 10 -21.11 3.06 0.14
N ASN A 11 -20.45 1.91 -0.08
CA ASN A 11 -20.87 0.62 0.43
C ASN A 11 -19.63 -0.21 0.75
N LYS A 12 -19.25 -0.21 2.04
CA LYS A 12 -18.08 -0.90 2.56
C LYS A 12 -18.05 -2.39 2.25
N ALA A 13 -19.14 -3.11 2.51
CA ALA A 13 -19.21 -4.55 2.24
C ALA A 13 -18.99 -4.86 0.75
N LYS A 14 -19.63 -4.08 -0.13
CA LYS A 14 -19.47 -4.24 -1.59
C LYS A 14 -18.05 -3.89 -2.05
N ALA A 15 -17.48 -2.81 -1.54
CA ALA A 15 -16.13 -2.37 -1.90
C ALA A 15 -15.08 -3.42 -1.53
N ILE A 16 -15.14 -3.95 -0.30
CA ILE A 16 -14.24 -5.01 0.19
C ILE A 16 -14.44 -6.30 -0.59
N MET A 17 -15.69 -6.70 -0.87
CA MET A 17 -15.98 -7.89 -1.67
C MET A 17 -15.35 -7.79 -3.07
N LEU A 18 -15.47 -6.63 -3.73
CA LEU A 18 -14.89 -6.42 -5.06
C LEU A 18 -13.36 -6.44 -5.00
N ALA A 19 -12.75 -5.75 -4.04
CA ALA A 19 -11.29 -5.75 -3.88
C ALA A 19 -10.74 -7.15 -3.57
N ASN A 20 -11.41 -7.94 -2.73
CA ASN A 20 -11.03 -9.32 -2.46
C ASN A 20 -11.05 -10.20 -3.72
N ARG A 21 -12.07 -10.05 -4.57
CA ARG A 21 -12.16 -10.79 -5.85
C ARG A 21 -11.01 -10.43 -6.80
N GLN A 22 -10.48 -9.22 -6.70
CA GLN A 22 -9.37 -8.72 -7.51
C GLN A 22 -8.00 -8.83 -6.83
N LEU A 23 -7.89 -9.57 -5.72
CA LEU A 23 -6.64 -9.66 -4.96
C LEU A 23 -5.44 -10.06 -5.84
N ALA A 24 -5.62 -11.08 -6.69
CA ALA A 24 -4.55 -11.53 -7.58
C ALA A 24 -4.14 -10.46 -8.59
N GLU A 25 -5.10 -9.69 -9.14
CA GLU A 25 -4.85 -8.58 -10.06
C GLU A 25 -4.09 -7.44 -9.35
N LEU A 26 -4.56 -7.03 -8.17
CA LEU A 26 -3.92 -6.00 -7.36
C LEU A 26 -2.47 -6.35 -6.96
N VAL A 27 -2.21 -7.63 -6.69
CA VAL A 27 -0.86 -8.11 -6.38
C VAL A 27 0.00 -8.15 -7.65
N CYS A 28 -0.53 -8.71 -8.74
CA CYS A 28 0.16 -8.82 -10.04
C CYS A 28 0.62 -7.45 -10.54
N ASP A 29 -0.28 -6.48 -10.61
CA ASP A 29 0.01 -5.14 -11.11
C ASP A 29 1.02 -4.42 -10.20
N ALA A 30 0.89 -4.57 -8.89
CA ALA A 30 1.80 -3.94 -7.94
C ALA A 30 3.24 -4.45 -8.02
N VAL A 31 3.47 -5.75 -8.28
CA VAL A 31 4.82 -6.32 -8.43
C VAL A 31 5.41 -6.07 -9.81
N ASN A 32 4.57 -6.10 -10.86
CA ASN A 32 5.00 -5.79 -12.23
C ASN A 32 5.45 -4.32 -12.35
N LEU A 33 4.76 -3.39 -11.68
CA LEU A 33 5.19 -1.97 -11.59
C LEU A 33 6.56 -1.78 -10.93
N GLU A 34 7.05 -2.76 -10.18
CA GLU A 34 8.38 -2.76 -9.57
C GLU A 34 9.41 -3.58 -10.36
N GLY A 35 9.04 -4.03 -11.55
CA GLY A 35 9.89 -4.79 -12.46
C GLY A 35 10.00 -6.27 -12.10
N ILE A 36 9.14 -6.78 -11.21
CA ILE A 36 9.08 -8.18 -10.83
C ILE A 36 7.97 -8.84 -11.67
N ASN A 37 8.36 -9.31 -12.85
CA ASN A 37 7.42 -9.79 -13.86
C ASN A 37 6.80 -11.13 -13.47
N PHE A 38 5.54 -11.11 -13.06
CA PHE A 38 4.69 -12.29 -12.91
C PHE A 38 3.45 -12.17 -13.79
N THR A 39 3.00 -13.29 -14.33
CA THR A 39 1.68 -13.41 -14.95
C THR A 39 0.60 -13.66 -13.90
N LEU A 40 -0.64 -13.28 -14.21
CA LEU A 40 -1.76 -13.49 -13.29
C LEU A 40 -1.94 -14.97 -12.86
N PRO A 41 -1.80 -15.98 -13.75
CA PRO A 41 -1.87 -17.39 -13.33
C PRO A 41 -0.73 -17.80 -12.39
N GLU A 42 0.48 -17.25 -12.55
CA GLU A 42 1.59 -17.51 -11.62
C GLU A 42 1.32 -16.90 -10.25
N ILE A 43 0.80 -15.66 -10.19
CA ILE A 43 0.36 -15.05 -8.94
C ILE A 43 -0.70 -15.92 -8.27
N GLN A 44 -1.74 -16.34 -8.99
CA GLN A 44 -2.78 -17.22 -8.45
C GLN A 44 -2.20 -18.53 -7.88
N THR A 45 -1.27 -19.15 -8.61
CA THR A 45 -0.55 -20.37 -8.16
C THR A 45 0.18 -20.14 -6.83
N LEU A 46 0.87 -19.00 -6.70
CA LEU A 46 1.54 -18.60 -5.44
C LEU A 46 0.53 -18.37 -4.31
N LEU A 47 -0.60 -17.71 -4.60
CA LEU A 47 -1.66 -17.47 -3.61
C LEU A 47 -2.34 -18.74 -3.12
N ASP A 48 -2.36 -19.79 -3.94
CA ASP A 48 -2.82 -21.14 -3.60
C ASP A 48 -1.77 -21.95 -2.81
N GLY A 49 -0.60 -21.36 -2.52
CA GLY A 49 0.48 -21.98 -1.75
C GLY A 49 1.39 -22.90 -2.55
N ILE A 50 1.34 -22.81 -3.88
CA ILE A 50 2.15 -23.62 -4.80
C ILE A 50 3.27 -22.75 -5.37
N THR A 51 4.50 -23.27 -5.41
CA THR A 51 5.65 -22.54 -5.96
C THR A 51 5.61 -22.47 -7.48
N VAL A 52 6.19 -21.41 -8.03
CA VAL A 52 6.31 -21.21 -9.48
C VAL A 52 7.78 -21.28 -9.88
N GLY A 53 8.07 -22.08 -10.91
CA GLY A 53 9.43 -22.21 -11.47
C GLY A 53 9.85 -20.97 -12.27
N GLY A 54 11.15 -20.72 -12.37
CA GLY A 54 11.69 -19.61 -13.18
C GLY A 54 11.81 -18.26 -12.46
N HIS A 55 11.30 -18.13 -11.24
CA HIS A 55 11.40 -16.91 -10.42
C HIS A 55 12.28 -17.10 -9.20
N ARG A 56 12.96 -16.04 -8.76
CA ARG A 56 13.73 -16.08 -7.50
C ARG A 56 12.78 -16.25 -6.33
N LEU A 57 13.23 -16.96 -5.29
CA LEU A 57 12.47 -17.13 -4.06
C LEU A 57 12.14 -15.79 -3.39
N THR A 58 13.04 -14.82 -3.49
CA THR A 58 12.82 -13.46 -2.98
C THR A 58 11.68 -12.74 -3.71
N ASP A 59 11.57 -12.92 -5.03
CA ASP A 59 10.52 -12.30 -5.83
C ASP A 59 9.15 -12.95 -5.51
N GLN A 60 9.13 -14.28 -5.33
CA GLN A 60 7.94 -14.99 -4.86
C GLN A 60 7.53 -14.55 -3.45
N GLN A 61 8.50 -14.30 -2.55
CA GLN A 61 8.22 -13.78 -1.21
C GLN A 61 7.58 -12.38 -1.26
N ILE A 62 7.99 -11.51 -2.18
CA ILE A 62 7.39 -10.17 -2.37
C ILE A 62 5.92 -10.30 -2.76
N VAL A 63 5.58 -11.21 -3.68
CA VAL A 63 4.19 -11.52 -4.05
C VAL A 63 3.37 -11.94 -2.84
N LEU A 64 3.90 -12.85 -2.03
CA LEU A 64 3.20 -13.33 -0.83
C LEU A 64 3.03 -12.22 0.22
N ASN A 65 4.06 -11.42 0.47
CA ASN A 65 3.98 -10.27 1.39
C ASN A 65 2.91 -9.26 0.96
N GLN A 66 2.78 -9.02 -0.35
CA GLN A 66 1.75 -8.15 -0.90
C GLN A 66 0.34 -8.68 -0.64
N ALA A 67 0.14 -9.98 -0.89
CA ALA A 67 -1.14 -10.62 -0.65
C ALA A 67 -1.51 -10.65 0.84
N ASP A 68 -0.56 -10.95 1.71
CA ASP A 68 -0.77 -11.01 3.16
C ASP A 68 -1.06 -9.63 3.75
N THR A 69 -0.44 -8.58 3.20
CA THR A 69 -0.71 -7.21 3.60
C THR A 69 -2.12 -6.78 3.17
N TRP A 70 -2.56 -7.13 1.95
CA TRP A 70 -3.94 -6.92 1.51
C TRP A 70 -4.95 -7.66 2.39
N ARG A 71 -4.72 -8.94 2.69
CA ARG A 71 -5.58 -9.74 3.57
C ARG A 71 -5.69 -9.12 4.96
N THR A 72 -4.56 -8.71 5.54
CA THR A 72 -4.53 -8.01 6.83
C THR A 72 -5.32 -6.70 6.77
N LEU A 73 -5.18 -5.94 5.70
CA LEU A 73 -5.92 -4.69 5.49
C LEU A 73 -7.43 -4.95 5.42
N PHE A 74 -7.88 -5.97 4.68
CA PHE A 74 -9.29 -6.34 4.62
C PHE A 74 -9.83 -6.70 6.00
N GLU A 75 -9.12 -7.53 6.76
CA GLU A 75 -9.54 -7.92 8.12
C GLU A 75 -9.68 -6.71 9.06
N LEU A 76 -8.72 -5.79 9.04
CA LEU A 76 -8.76 -4.57 9.85
C LEU A 76 -9.99 -3.72 9.49
N ILE A 77 -10.31 -3.59 8.20
CA ILE A 77 -11.44 -2.77 7.75
C ILE A 77 -12.77 -3.44 8.10
N GLU A 78 -12.90 -4.75 7.90
CA GLU A 78 -14.10 -5.52 8.24
C GLU A 78 -14.41 -5.43 9.74
N LYS A 79 -13.37 -5.46 10.58
CA LYS A 79 -13.47 -5.31 12.05
C LYS A 79 -13.64 -3.85 12.51
N ASN A 80 -13.62 -2.87 11.61
CA ASN A 80 -13.60 -1.43 11.93
C ASN A 80 -12.40 -1.01 12.80
N GLN A 81 -11.25 -1.62 12.57
CA GLN A 81 -10.00 -1.40 13.30
C GLN A 81 -8.94 -0.69 12.45
N PHE A 82 -9.21 -0.42 11.18
CA PHE A 82 -8.27 0.28 10.30
C PHE A 82 -8.32 1.80 10.56
N GLU A 83 -7.17 2.36 10.92
CA GLU A 83 -6.92 3.79 11.08
C GLU A 83 -5.52 4.12 10.56
N ILE A 84 -5.36 5.29 9.91
CA ILE A 84 -4.06 5.69 9.36
C ILE A 84 -3.23 6.34 10.48
N THR A 85 -2.63 5.50 11.31
CA THR A 85 -1.69 5.90 12.35
C THR A 85 -0.27 5.46 12.00
N LEU A 86 0.73 6.03 12.67
CA LEU A 86 2.13 5.62 12.48
C LEU A 86 2.31 4.15 12.86
N GLU A 87 1.68 3.72 13.97
CA GLU A 87 1.75 2.35 14.47
C GLU A 87 1.17 1.37 13.46
N GLN A 88 -0.01 1.66 12.89
CA GLN A 88 -0.63 0.79 11.89
C GLN A 88 0.14 0.79 10.57
N ALA A 89 0.64 1.94 10.11
CA ALA A 89 1.49 2.02 8.94
C ALA A 89 2.76 1.16 9.11
N CYS A 90 3.37 1.20 10.30
CA CYS A 90 4.50 0.34 10.64
C CYS A 90 4.10 -1.13 10.73
N ALA A 91 2.96 -1.47 11.34
CA ALA A 91 2.47 -2.85 11.43
C ALA A 91 2.19 -3.46 10.05
N LEU A 92 1.62 -2.70 9.12
CA LEU A 92 1.44 -3.13 7.73
C LEU A 92 2.78 -3.28 7.01
N HIS A 93 3.71 -2.33 7.19
CA HIS A 93 5.05 -2.43 6.61
C HIS A 93 5.84 -3.63 7.14
N LEU A 94 5.62 -4.05 8.40
CA LEU A 94 6.24 -5.24 8.97
C LEU A 94 5.93 -6.50 8.14
N ILE A 95 4.73 -6.55 7.54
CA ILE A 95 4.28 -7.64 6.67
C ILE A 95 4.78 -7.39 5.24
N ALA A 96 4.49 -6.21 4.68
CA ALA A 96 4.77 -5.89 3.29
C ALA A 96 6.26 -6.00 2.91
N ALA A 97 7.15 -5.68 3.85
CA ALA A 97 8.59 -5.63 3.62
C ALA A 97 9.36 -6.79 4.27
N LYS A 98 8.66 -7.81 4.75
CA LYS A 98 9.27 -8.95 5.45
C LYS A 98 10.28 -9.65 4.55
N ASN A 99 11.52 -9.79 5.03
CA ASN A 99 12.66 -10.37 4.29
C ASN A 99 13.04 -9.62 3.00
N GLU A 100 12.62 -8.36 2.86
CA GLU A 100 12.91 -7.53 1.69
C GLU A 100 13.67 -6.26 2.07
N ALA A 101 13.11 -5.44 2.98
CA ALA A 101 13.73 -4.18 3.37
C ALA A 101 14.85 -4.38 4.41
N LEU A 102 15.84 -3.48 4.41
CA LEU A 102 16.94 -3.47 5.40
C LEU A 102 16.44 -3.49 6.85
N LYS A 103 15.38 -2.73 7.12
CA LYS A 103 14.60 -2.76 8.35
C LYS A 103 13.13 -2.62 7.98
N TRP A 104 12.30 -3.46 8.55
CA TRP A 104 10.85 -3.42 8.37
C TRP A 104 10.14 -3.13 9.69
N GLY A 105 8.89 -2.65 9.60
CA GLY A 105 8.05 -2.37 10.76
C GLY A 105 8.37 -1.07 11.50
N LYS A 106 9.14 -0.18 10.89
CA LYS A 106 9.56 1.11 11.47
C LYS A 106 10.10 2.05 10.41
N PHE A 107 10.00 3.34 10.65
CA PHE A 107 10.63 4.34 9.80
C PHE A 107 12.14 4.15 9.70
N ARG A 108 12.70 4.54 8.56
CA ARG A 108 14.14 4.48 8.33
C ARG A 108 14.89 5.41 9.28
N SER A 109 16.09 5.01 9.65
CA SER A 109 16.99 5.80 10.51
C SER A 109 18.15 6.44 9.74
N GLY A 110 18.19 6.28 8.41
CA GLY A 110 19.25 6.76 7.54
C GLY A 110 18.73 7.38 6.25
N GLY A 111 19.64 7.91 5.43
CA GLY A 111 19.31 8.42 4.09
C GLY A 111 18.99 7.31 3.11
N VAL A 112 18.15 7.62 2.13
CA VAL A 112 17.84 6.77 0.97
C VAL A 112 17.77 7.66 -0.28
N THR A 113 17.89 7.05 -1.45
CA THR A 113 17.74 7.73 -2.76
C THR A 113 16.61 7.06 -3.53
N ILE A 114 16.04 7.78 -4.50
CA ILE A 114 15.10 7.20 -5.47
C ILE A 114 15.85 7.07 -6.79
N ALA A 115 15.97 5.85 -7.31
CA ALA A 115 16.63 5.60 -8.57
C ALA A 115 15.93 6.34 -9.73
N GLY A 116 16.72 6.94 -10.63
CA GLY A 116 16.20 7.65 -11.80
C GLY A 116 15.78 9.10 -11.57
N THR A 117 16.10 9.70 -10.41
CA THR A 117 15.85 11.12 -10.14
C THR A 117 16.91 11.72 -9.21
N ASP A 118 17.19 13.01 -9.37
CA ASP A 118 18.04 13.79 -8.46
C ASP A 118 17.30 14.22 -7.17
N TYR A 119 16.01 13.88 -7.05
CA TYR A 119 15.24 14.18 -5.86
C TYR A 119 15.77 13.42 -4.65
N MET A 120 16.09 14.16 -3.59
CA MET A 120 16.50 13.63 -2.31
C MET A 120 15.33 13.57 -1.33
N PRO A 121 14.96 12.36 -0.85
CA PRO A 121 13.99 12.21 0.23
C PRO A 121 14.42 12.95 1.51
N PRO A 122 13.46 13.36 2.36
CA PRO A 122 13.73 14.09 3.59
C PRO A 122 14.65 13.34 4.55
N GLN A 123 15.26 14.07 5.49
CA GLN A 123 16.09 13.46 6.53
C GLN A 123 15.24 12.56 7.44
N ALA A 124 15.80 11.41 7.84
CA ALA A 124 15.10 10.42 8.67
C ALA A 124 14.50 10.99 9.96
N LYS A 125 15.19 11.95 10.60
CA LYS A 125 14.74 12.59 11.84
C LYS A 125 13.44 13.40 11.69
N LEU A 126 13.08 13.82 10.48
CA LEU A 126 11.89 14.62 10.18
C LEU A 126 10.67 13.74 9.85
N LEU A 127 10.85 12.44 9.69
CA LEU A 127 9.79 11.54 9.21
C LEU A 127 8.55 11.49 10.13
N PRO A 128 8.67 11.47 11.48
CA PRO A 128 7.49 11.52 12.34
C PRO A 128 6.65 12.79 12.11
N GLU A 129 7.29 13.97 12.12
CA GLU A 129 6.63 15.25 11.86
C GLU A 129 6.02 15.33 10.46
N LEU A 130 6.71 14.78 9.45
CA LEU A 130 6.18 14.73 8.08
C LEU A 130 4.95 13.81 7.96
N PHE A 131 4.89 12.72 8.74
CA PHE A 131 3.72 11.85 8.78
C PHE A 131 2.52 12.57 9.41
N GLU A 132 2.73 13.28 10.53
CA GLU A 132 1.70 14.10 11.16
C GLU A 132 1.20 15.19 10.20
N LYS A 133 2.11 15.89 9.54
CA LYS A 133 1.79 16.91 8.54
C LYS A 133 0.98 16.33 7.37
N MET A 134 1.38 15.18 6.85
CA MET A 134 0.64 14.47 5.79
C MET A 134 -0.80 14.18 6.23
N MET A 135 -1.00 13.76 7.47
CA MET A 135 -2.33 13.47 8.01
C MET A 135 -3.18 14.73 8.19
N ASP A 136 -2.59 15.82 8.67
CA ASP A 136 -3.25 17.13 8.78
C ASP A 136 -3.66 17.68 7.40
N GLU A 137 -2.77 17.65 6.41
CA GLU A 137 -3.06 18.07 5.03
C GLU A 137 -4.17 17.22 4.41
N ALA A 138 -4.08 15.88 4.53
CA ALA A 138 -5.11 14.97 4.05
C ALA A 138 -6.48 15.25 4.69
N SER A 139 -6.51 15.61 5.98
CA SER A 139 -7.77 15.89 6.69
C SER A 139 -8.57 17.06 6.08
N ARG A 140 -7.88 18.00 5.43
CA ARG A 140 -8.44 19.21 4.81
C ARG A 140 -8.97 18.97 3.39
N ILE A 141 -8.63 17.85 2.76
CA ILE A 141 -9.08 17.51 1.41
C ILE A 141 -10.47 16.87 1.49
N SER A 142 -11.49 17.51 0.91
CA SER A 142 -12.89 17.10 1.04
C SER A 142 -13.24 15.86 0.21
N ASP A 143 -12.74 15.80 -1.02
CA ASP A 143 -12.93 14.67 -1.94
C ASP A 143 -12.11 13.45 -1.47
N ILE A 144 -12.76 12.30 -1.43
CA ILE A 144 -12.16 11.08 -0.87
C ILE A 144 -11.04 10.51 -1.75
N TYR A 145 -11.16 10.63 -3.07
CA TYR A 145 -10.16 10.12 -4.00
C TYR A 145 -8.95 11.06 -4.04
N ASP A 146 -9.16 12.38 -4.06
CA ASP A 146 -8.07 13.34 -3.95
C ASP A 146 -7.28 13.15 -2.64
N ARG A 147 -8.01 12.92 -1.53
CA ARG A 147 -7.40 12.63 -0.22
C ARG A 147 -6.56 11.34 -0.26
N ALA A 148 -7.11 10.27 -0.84
CA ALA A 148 -6.42 8.98 -0.94
C ALA A 148 -5.18 9.05 -1.83
N ILE A 149 -5.28 9.75 -2.97
CA ILE A 149 -4.16 9.98 -3.90
C ILE A 149 -3.09 10.85 -3.24
N HIS A 150 -3.48 11.88 -2.50
CA HIS A 150 -2.52 12.71 -1.74
C HIS A 150 -1.70 11.84 -0.76
N LEU A 151 -2.34 10.97 0.02
CA LEU A 151 -1.65 10.05 0.94
C LEU A 151 -0.66 9.15 0.18
N PHE A 152 -1.06 8.54 -0.93
CA PHE A 152 -0.17 7.73 -1.77
C PHE A 152 1.06 8.53 -2.24
N LEU A 153 0.85 9.72 -2.78
CA LEU A 153 1.91 10.56 -3.33
C LEU A 153 2.89 11.00 -2.24
N ILE A 154 2.41 11.42 -1.07
CA ILE A 154 3.29 11.84 0.03
C ILE A 154 4.07 10.65 0.61
N MET A 155 3.46 9.46 0.73
CA MET A 155 4.19 8.26 1.16
C MET A 155 5.28 7.87 0.17
N ALA A 156 4.97 7.86 -1.13
CA ALA A 156 5.94 7.55 -2.18
C ALA A 156 7.06 8.60 -2.26
N ARG A 157 6.76 9.88 -2.02
CA ARG A 157 7.75 10.96 -2.08
C ARG A 157 8.64 11.03 -0.83
N SER A 158 8.06 10.89 0.37
CA SER A 158 8.80 11.04 1.63
C SER A 158 9.72 9.87 1.94
N GLN A 159 9.45 8.70 1.35
CA GLN A 159 10.20 7.46 1.59
C GLN A 159 10.32 7.19 3.11
N PHE A 160 9.20 6.98 3.80
CA PHE A 160 9.19 6.77 5.26
C PHE A 160 10.01 5.54 5.70
N PHE A 161 10.12 4.55 4.84
CA PHE A 161 10.79 3.28 5.08
C PHE A 161 12.03 3.10 4.21
N TYR A 162 12.84 2.08 4.50
CA TYR A 162 14.02 1.78 3.67
C TYR A 162 13.66 1.26 2.28
N ASP A 163 12.53 0.57 2.15
CA ASP A 163 12.00 0.09 0.89
C ASP A 163 10.45 -0.02 0.97
N VAL A 164 9.78 -0.46 -0.09
CA VAL A 164 8.33 -0.74 -0.11
C VAL A 164 7.44 0.51 0.02
N ASN A 165 8.01 1.71 -0.11
CA ASN A 165 7.29 2.98 0.08
C ASN A 165 6.13 3.18 -0.92
N LYS A 166 6.29 2.77 -2.18
CA LYS A 166 5.24 2.89 -3.21
C LYS A 166 4.08 1.92 -2.92
N ARG A 167 4.39 0.67 -2.56
CA ARG A 167 3.41 -0.35 -2.14
C ARG A 167 2.68 0.08 -0.88
N MET A 168 3.39 0.56 0.13
CA MET A 168 2.78 1.13 1.35
C MET A 168 1.84 2.29 1.03
N GLY A 169 2.23 3.20 0.15
CA GLY A 169 1.34 4.26 -0.31
C GLY A 169 0.04 3.73 -0.92
N ARG A 170 0.13 2.67 -1.75
CA ARG A 170 -1.05 2.00 -2.34
C ARG A 170 -1.94 1.33 -1.28
N PHE A 171 -1.34 0.69 -0.27
CA PHE A 171 -2.09 0.10 0.84
C PHE A 171 -2.83 1.14 1.67
N ILE A 172 -2.17 2.25 2.03
CA ILE A 172 -2.81 3.32 2.83
C ILE A 172 -3.90 4.04 2.01
N MET A 173 -3.65 4.33 0.73
CA MET A 173 -4.65 4.87 -0.19
C MET A 173 -5.90 3.99 -0.25
N ASN A 174 -5.71 2.69 -0.52
CA ASN A 174 -6.84 1.78 -0.67
C ASN A 174 -7.50 1.44 0.67
N GLY A 175 -6.75 1.44 1.77
CA GLY A 175 -7.30 1.30 3.12
C GLY A 175 -8.29 2.42 3.45
N LEU A 176 -7.93 3.67 3.13
CA LEU A 176 -8.83 4.82 3.27
C LEU A 176 -10.11 4.65 2.43
N LEU A 177 -9.96 4.33 1.16
CA LEU A 177 -11.08 4.19 0.23
C LEU A 177 -12.05 3.09 0.70
N LEU A 178 -11.52 1.90 0.96
CA LEU A 178 -12.31 0.74 1.35
C LEU A 178 -12.99 0.93 2.72
N SER A 179 -12.30 1.52 3.70
CA SER A 179 -12.89 1.84 5.01
C SER A 179 -14.03 2.85 4.93
N CYS A 180 -13.95 3.78 3.98
CA CYS A 180 -15.04 4.73 3.69
C CYS A 180 -16.10 4.17 2.74
N GLY A 181 -15.94 2.94 2.25
CA GLY A 181 -16.88 2.24 1.38
C GLY A 181 -16.79 2.61 -0.10
N TYR A 182 -15.66 3.13 -0.56
CA TYR A 182 -15.38 3.43 -1.95
C TYR A 182 -14.50 2.33 -2.58
N PRO A 183 -14.66 2.07 -3.90
CA PRO A 183 -13.80 1.15 -4.63
C PRO A 183 -12.31 1.49 -4.51
N ALA A 184 -11.47 0.45 -4.42
CA ALA A 184 -10.02 0.57 -4.48
C ALA A 184 -9.56 1.08 -5.86
N ILE A 185 -8.43 1.79 -5.88
CA ILE A 185 -7.70 2.13 -7.10
C ILE A 185 -6.66 1.03 -7.34
N ASN A 186 -6.62 0.54 -8.57
CA ASN A 186 -5.52 -0.27 -9.09
C ASN A 186 -4.69 0.56 -10.07
N LEU A 187 -3.38 0.39 -10.03
CA LEU A 187 -2.42 1.02 -10.94
C LEU A 187 -1.72 -0.12 -11.70
N PRO A 188 -2.09 -0.38 -12.96
CA PRO A 188 -1.44 -1.40 -13.79
C PRO A 188 -0.09 -0.95 -14.33
#